data_AF-A0A6N4V494-F1
#
_entry.id   AF-A0A6N4V494-F1
#
_cell.length_a   1.000
_cell.length_b   1.000
_cell.length_c   1.000
_cell.angle_alpha   90.00
_cell.angle_beta   90.00
_cell.angle_gamma   90.00
#
_symmetry.space_group_name_H-M   'P 1'
#
loop_
_entity.id
_entity.type
_entity.pdbx_description
1 polymer ?
#
loop_
_entity_poly.entity_id
_entity_poly.type
_entity_poly.pdbx_seq_one_letter_code
_entity_poly.pdbx_strand_id
1 'polypeptide(L)'
;MRSRTLENRLAVATSSLLAFATVGCSIGSGSEVDRWAALPHTMGCMFLPGDQLADPPGAGLVRQVTLSHGGGNRLRLDVEFKIRVPPEPRLIAGRYGPQEAPGSITTIIEIRPKHVQGDKLIEVSSPSPKAGHGWTADISMFDESNPDILDSVSVRGRTLTLVLDLNAQEEILGTGEFQADVDIVQMVAGQPDSTGLPNVFPVRSPQCLWSTPPIEKPASPSTPAAPSANPSPPDLTGAPAAADGSARYVRTKSGKVRCVVDPGEVVCERTSVEGFPQAPASTTGAGRWNLAKVDTNGTLTWAEGNIGGADLDDDLVLEYDQVQQLNGWNIEPTSGGTRFTNTPSGHGVFVSIDNVYTY
;
A
#
# COMPACT_ATOMS: atom_id res chain seq x y z
N MET A 1 15.12 -66.02 -56.08
CA MET A 1 15.07 -64.86 -57.00
C MET A 1 16.31 -64.01 -56.75
N ARG A 2 17.11 -63.83 -57.82
CA ARG A 2 18.22 -62.89 -58.10
C ARG A 2 19.02 -62.30 -56.91
N SER A 3 20.35 -62.28 -56.82
CA SER A 3 21.52 -62.62 -57.64
C SER A 3 22.55 -61.49 -57.40
N ARG A 4 23.81 -61.88 -57.15
CA ARG A 4 25.09 -61.14 -57.34
C ARG A 4 25.47 -60.10 -56.27
N THR A 5 26.56 -60.31 -55.51
CA THR A 5 28.01 -60.04 -55.82
C THR A 5 28.25 -58.56 -56.17
N LEU A 6 29.28 -57.83 -55.71
CA LEU A 6 30.66 -58.15 -55.33
C LEU A 6 31.27 -56.87 -54.69
N GLU A 7 32.27 -57.04 -53.81
CA GLU A 7 33.50 -56.24 -53.61
C GLU A 7 33.56 -54.69 -53.74
N ASN A 8 34.11 -54.03 -52.70
CA ASN A 8 35.35 -53.21 -52.72
C ASN A 8 35.48 -52.46 -51.36
N ARG A 9 36.45 -52.75 -50.49
CA ARG A 9 37.87 -52.32 -50.45
C ARG A 9 38.12 -50.79 -50.40
N LEU A 10 39.01 -50.45 -49.45
CA LEU A 10 39.75 -49.20 -49.22
C LEU A 10 38.99 -48.03 -48.58
N ALA A 11 39.59 -47.12 -47.82
CA ALA A 11 40.76 -47.03 -46.94
C ALA A 11 40.91 -45.52 -46.65
N VAL A 12 41.16 -45.17 -45.39
CA VAL A 12 41.97 -44.02 -44.92
C VAL A 12 41.52 -42.61 -45.34
N ALA A 13 41.26 -41.74 -44.35
CA ALA A 13 41.94 -40.44 -44.23
C ALA A 13 41.57 -39.74 -42.91
N THR A 14 42.49 -39.80 -41.96
CA THR A 14 42.69 -38.80 -40.91
C THR A 14 42.95 -37.43 -41.53
N SER A 15 42.24 -36.40 -41.10
CA SER A 15 42.60 -34.99 -41.35
C SER A 15 42.29 -34.13 -40.12
N SER A 16 43.38 -33.81 -39.42
CA SER A 16 43.75 -32.53 -38.82
C SER A 16 42.64 -31.57 -38.36
N LEU A 17 42.52 -31.41 -37.04
CA LEU A 17 41.95 -30.21 -36.43
C LEU A 17 42.86 -29.00 -36.72
N LEU A 18 42.36 -28.03 -37.51
CA LEU A 18 42.84 -26.66 -37.44
C LEU A 18 42.16 -25.99 -36.24
N ALA A 19 42.94 -25.64 -35.23
CA ALA A 19 42.53 -24.71 -34.19
C ALA A 19 42.49 -23.30 -34.79
N PHE A 20 41.29 -22.83 -35.14
CA PHE A 20 41.06 -21.40 -35.33
C PHE A 20 41.04 -20.75 -33.95
N ALA A 21 42.10 -20.00 -33.63
CA ALA A 21 42.03 -19.00 -32.57
C ALA A 21 41.09 -17.90 -33.06
N THR A 22 39.81 -18.03 -32.75
CA THR A 22 38.88 -16.90 -32.80
C THR A 22 39.36 -15.89 -31.76
N VAL A 23 39.88 -14.76 -32.25
CA VAL A 23 39.92 -13.52 -31.47
C VAL A 23 38.46 -13.16 -31.23
N GLY A 24 37.90 -13.70 -30.15
CA GLY A 24 36.67 -13.21 -29.60
C GLY A 24 36.96 -11.79 -29.13
N CYS A 25 36.56 -10.80 -29.93
CA CYS A 25 36.14 -9.54 -29.35
C CYS A 25 35.04 -9.91 -28.37
N SER A 26 35.39 -10.03 -27.08
CA SER A 26 34.45 -9.95 -26.00
C SER A 26 33.77 -8.59 -26.16
N ILE A 27 32.59 -8.59 -26.77
CA ILE A 27 31.59 -7.54 -26.58
C ILE A 27 31.16 -7.72 -25.13
N GLY A 28 32.01 -7.23 -24.23
CA GLY A 28 31.73 -7.20 -22.81
C GLY A 28 30.61 -6.18 -22.59
N SER A 29 29.50 -6.65 -22.03
CA SER A 29 28.87 -6.06 -20.84
C SER A 29 28.56 -4.55 -20.84
N GLY A 30 28.48 -3.90 -22.00
CA GLY A 30 28.11 -2.48 -22.10
C GLY A 30 26.61 -2.24 -21.92
N SER A 31 25.76 -3.24 -22.21
CA SER A 31 24.30 -3.08 -22.16
C SER A 31 23.70 -3.22 -20.77
N GLU A 32 24.31 -4.01 -19.88
CA GLU A 32 23.74 -4.27 -18.54
C GLU A 32 24.06 -3.15 -17.55
N VAL A 33 25.29 -2.60 -17.59
CA VAL A 33 25.71 -1.50 -16.71
C VAL A 33 24.97 -0.21 -17.03
N ASP A 34 24.70 0.05 -18.31
CA ASP A 34 23.94 1.23 -18.73
C ASP A 34 22.43 1.08 -18.45
N ARG A 35 21.86 -0.14 -18.56
CA ARG A 35 20.43 -0.37 -18.31
C ARG A 35 20.02 0.00 -16.88
N TRP A 36 20.83 -0.36 -15.91
CA TRP A 36 20.51 -0.18 -14.50
C TRP A 36 21.05 1.12 -13.91
N ALA A 37 21.65 2.00 -14.71
CA ALA A 37 22.29 3.23 -14.26
C ALA A 37 21.34 4.19 -13.54
N ALA A 38 20.05 4.18 -13.91
CA ALA A 38 18.98 4.93 -13.24
C ALA A 38 18.66 4.42 -11.83
N LEU A 39 19.08 3.21 -11.47
CA LEU A 39 18.66 2.53 -10.25
C LEU A 39 19.79 2.54 -9.19
N PRO A 40 19.44 2.63 -7.89
CA PRO A 40 18.09 2.65 -7.34
C PRO A 40 17.38 4.00 -7.55
N HIS A 41 16.09 3.94 -7.82
CA HIS A 41 15.24 5.13 -7.96
C HIS A 41 14.03 5.01 -7.04
N THR A 42 13.76 6.06 -6.26
CA THR A 42 12.61 6.13 -5.36
C THR A 42 11.61 7.15 -5.89
N MET A 43 10.33 6.77 -5.91
CA MET A 43 9.22 7.59 -6.40
C MET A 43 8.19 7.76 -5.28
N GLY A 44 7.81 9.01 -4.99
CA GLY A 44 6.63 9.27 -4.17
C GLY A 44 5.37 8.79 -4.88
N CYS A 45 4.38 8.33 -4.13
CA CYS A 45 3.10 7.90 -4.69
C CYS A 45 2.01 8.91 -4.37
N MET A 46 1.20 9.27 -5.36
CA MET A 46 0.13 10.26 -5.22
C MET A 46 -1.14 9.78 -5.91
N PHE A 47 -2.28 10.27 -5.46
CA PHE A 47 -3.56 10.01 -6.12
C PHE A 47 -3.77 10.98 -7.27
N LEU A 48 -4.39 10.50 -8.35
CA LEU A 48 -4.74 11.35 -9.48
C LEU A 48 -5.78 12.40 -9.08
N PRO A 49 -5.65 13.66 -9.53
CA PRO A 49 -6.66 14.68 -9.31
C PRO A 49 -8.01 14.23 -9.89
N GLY A 50 -9.03 14.15 -9.07
CA GLY A 50 -10.38 13.75 -9.49
C GLY A 50 -10.73 12.29 -9.23
N ASP A 51 -9.84 11.48 -8.65
CA ASP A 51 -10.22 10.17 -8.12
C ASP A 51 -11.18 10.34 -6.93
N GLN A 52 -12.46 10.05 -7.15
CA GLN A 52 -13.54 10.15 -6.18
C GLN A 52 -13.79 8.82 -5.44
N LEU A 53 -13.00 7.77 -5.71
CA LEU A 53 -13.15 6.50 -5.01
C LEU A 53 -12.83 6.69 -3.52
N ALA A 54 -13.47 5.89 -2.67
CA ALA A 54 -13.21 5.89 -1.24
C ALA A 54 -12.09 4.88 -0.93
N ASP A 55 -11.27 5.16 0.09
CA ASP A 55 -10.35 4.17 0.64
C ASP A 55 -11.05 3.38 1.75
N PRO A 56 -11.50 2.14 1.49
CA PRO A 56 -12.11 1.33 2.52
C PRO A 56 -11.12 1.02 3.66
N PRO A 57 -11.63 0.82 4.90
CA PRO A 57 -10.79 0.50 6.05
C PRO A 57 -9.87 -0.69 5.79
N GLY A 58 -8.56 -0.48 5.95
CA GLY A 58 -7.54 -1.50 5.73
C GLY A 58 -6.83 -1.44 4.37
N ALA A 59 -7.33 -0.63 3.42
CA ALA A 59 -6.64 -0.34 2.17
C ALA A 59 -5.18 0.05 2.43
N GLY A 60 -4.28 -0.56 1.65
CA GLY A 60 -2.84 -0.32 1.78
C GLY A 60 -2.46 0.97 1.10
N LEU A 61 -2.53 2.09 1.81
CA LEU A 61 -2.04 3.36 1.28
C LEU A 61 -0.52 3.26 1.07
N VAL A 62 -0.08 3.37 -0.17
CA VAL A 62 1.34 3.38 -0.53
C VAL A 62 1.91 4.78 -0.34
N ARG A 63 3.05 4.86 0.33
CA ARG A 63 3.80 6.09 0.55
C ARG A 63 4.73 6.36 -0.62
N GLN A 64 5.53 5.37 -0.97
CA GLN A 64 6.55 5.46 -2.01
C GLN A 64 6.95 4.08 -2.48
N VAL A 65 7.55 4.04 -3.66
CA VAL A 65 8.07 2.83 -4.29
C VAL A 65 9.54 3.04 -4.64
N THR A 66 10.38 2.04 -4.40
CA THR A 66 11.78 2.02 -4.84
C THR A 66 12.01 0.89 -5.82
N LEU A 67 12.53 1.23 -6.99
CA LEU A 67 13.06 0.27 -7.95
C LEU A 67 14.58 0.17 -7.76
N SER A 68 15.12 -1.04 -7.76
CA SER A 68 16.55 -1.28 -7.59
C SER A 68 17.03 -2.49 -8.39
N HIS A 69 18.31 -2.50 -8.73
CA HIS A 69 18.93 -3.64 -9.40
C HIS A 69 19.10 -4.80 -8.41
N GLY A 70 18.45 -5.94 -8.71
CA GLY A 70 18.54 -7.17 -7.92
C GLY A 70 19.75 -8.05 -8.25
N GLY A 71 20.58 -7.64 -9.23
CA GLY A 71 21.65 -8.45 -9.81
C GLY A 71 21.20 -9.20 -11.07
N GLY A 72 22.07 -9.30 -12.08
CA GLY A 72 21.69 -9.88 -13.38
C GLY A 72 20.52 -9.12 -14.02
N ASN A 73 19.58 -9.85 -14.63
CA ASN A 73 18.32 -9.28 -15.10
C ASN A 73 17.19 -9.30 -14.06
N ARG A 74 17.52 -9.14 -12.77
CA ARG A 74 16.49 -9.09 -11.72
C ARG A 74 16.15 -7.65 -11.34
N LEU A 75 14.86 -7.35 -11.32
CA LEU A 75 14.32 -6.10 -10.82
C LEU A 75 13.82 -6.31 -9.40
N ARG A 76 14.30 -5.50 -8.45
CA ARG A 76 13.78 -5.45 -7.09
C ARG A 76 12.86 -4.25 -6.94
N LEU A 77 11.67 -4.50 -6.41
CA LEU A 77 10.64 -3.52 -6.10
C LEU A 77 10.40 -3.52 -4.57
N ASP A 78 10.66 -2.39 -3.92
CA ASP A 78 10.28 -2.15 -2.52
C ASP A 78 9.08 -1.19 -2.47
N VAL A 79 7.93 -1.68 -2.02
CA VAL A 79 6.71 -0.88 -1.83
C VAL A 79 6.56 -0.56 -0.34
N GLU A 80 6.69 0.73 0.01
CA GLU A 80 6.49 1.18 1.40
C GLU A 80 5.05 1.64 1.59
N PHE A 81 4.32 0.94 2.47
CA PHE A 81 2.98 1.32 2.89
C PHE A 81 3.03 2.31 4.05
N LYS A 82 2.04 3.21 4.12
CA LYS A 82 1.89 4.20 5.21
C LYS A 82 1.68 3.51 6.56
N ILE A 83 0.85 2.47 6.61
CA ILE A 83 0.48 1.79 7.87
C ILE A 83 1.11 0.40 7.97
N ARG A 84 0.78 -0.48 7.02
CA ARG A 84 1.26 -1.86 6.94
C ARG A 84 1.02 -2.40 5.53
N VAL A 85 1.74 -3.45 5.16
CA VAL A 85 1.40 -4.24 3.99
C VAL A 85 0.01 -4.87 4.21
N PRO A 86 -0.92 -4.81 3.24
CA PRO A 86 -2.20 -5.51 3.31
C PRO A 86 -1.97 -6.99 3.67
N PRO A 87 -2.77 -7.56 4.58
CA PRO A 87 -2.70 -8.99 4.83
C PRO A 87 -3.12 -9.75 3.58
N GLU A 88 -2.63 -10.97 3.42
CA GLU A 88 -3.11 -11.82 2.33
C GLU A 88 -4.64 -12.00 2.41
N PRO A 89 -5.32 -11.98 1.25
CA PRO A 89 -6.74 -12.28 1.15
C PRO A 89 -7.08 -13.59 1.85
N ARG A 90 -8.15 -13.56 2.64
CA ARG A 90 -8.66 -14.78 3.27
C ARG A 90 -9.63 -15.42 2.33
N LEU A 91 -9.60 -16.74 2.20
CA LEU A 91 -10.60 -17.47 1.43
C LEU A 91 -11.68 -18.04 2.36
N ILE A 92 -12.93 -17.95 1.94
CA ILE A 92 -14.10 -18.60 2.55
C ILE A 92 -14.75 -19.55 1.56
N ALA A 93 -15.53 -20.50 2.06
CA ALA A 93 -16.33 -21.38 1.21
C ALA A 93 -17.51 -20.58 0.62
N GLY A 94 -17.53 -20.40 -0.69
CA GLY A 94 -18.62 -19.81 -1.45
C GLY A 94 -19.46 -20.87 -2.18
N ARG A 95 -20.61 -20.43 -2.71
CA ARG A 95 -21.56 -21.29 -3.44
C ARG A 95 -20.95 -21.96 -4.68
N TYR A 96 -19.99 -21.28 -5.31
CA TYR A 96 -19.36 -21.69 -6.56
C TYR A 96 -17.89 -22.10 -6.39
N GLY A 97 -17.42 -22.28 -5.15
CA GLY A 97 -16.03 -22.57 -4.82
C GLY A 97 -15.47 -21.60 -3.78
N PRO A 98 -14.16 -21.67 -3.48
CA PRO A 98 -13.49 -20.69 -2.62
C PRO A 98 -13.70 -19.27 -3.14
N GLN A 99 -14.01 -18.33 -2.25
CA GLN A 99 -14.20 -16.91 -2.55
C GLN A 99 -13.40 -16.09 -1.56
N GLU A 100 -12.96 -14.90 -1.96
CA GLU A 100 -12.35 -13.97 -1.01
C GLU A 100 -13.35 -13.57 0.07
N ALA A 101 -12.90 -13.61 1.33
CA ALA A 101 -13.69 -13.20 2.47
C ALA A 101 -13.96 -11.69 2.37
N PRO A 102 -15.17 -11.23 2.71
CA PRO A 102 -15.47 -9.81 2.79
C PRO A 102 -14.44 -9.05 3.64
N GLY A 103 -13.92 -7.94 3.11
CA GLY A 103 -12.82 -7.16 3.67
C GLY A 103 -11.41 -7.63 3.26
N SER A 104 -11.29 -8.70 2.46
CA SER A 104 -10.02 -9.08 1.83
C SER A 104 -9.61 -8.04 0.79
N ILE A 105 -8.30 -7.84 0.64
CA ILE A 105 -7.74 -6.81 -0.23
C ILE A 105 -6.94 -7.49 -1.32
N THR A 106 -7.48 -7.47 -2.54
CA THR A 106 -6.70 -7.77 -3.74
C THR A 106 -5.77 -6.58 -4.00
N THR A 107 -4.50 -6.84 -4.21
CA THR A 107 -3.50 -5.82 -4.59
C THR A 107 -2.86 -6.23 -5.91
N ILE A 108 -2.89 -5.31 -6.87
CA ILE A 108 -2.26 -5.43 -8.18
C ILE A 108 -1.26 -4.28 -8.28
N ILE A 109 -0.04 -4.59 -8.70
CA ILE A 109 1.03 -3.64 -8.92
C ILE A 109 1.40 -3.73 -10.39
N GLU A 110 1.15 -2.67 -11.12
CA GLU A 110 1.49 -2.57 -12.53
C GLU A 110 2.76 -1.75 -12.68
N ILE A 111 3.83 -2.37 -13.17
CA ILE A 111 5.09 -1.69 -13.49
C ILE A 111 5.10 -1.45 -15.00
N ARG A 112 5.13 -0.20 -15.42
CA ARG A 112 5.06 0.23 -16.82
C ARG A 112 6.41 0.80 -17.27
N PRO A 113 7.29 0.00 -17.92
CA PRO A 113 8.55 0.51 -18.45
C PRO A 113 8.29 1.56 -19.54
N LYS A 114 8.98 2.72 -19.45
CA LYS A 114 8.76 3.88 -20.33
C LYS A 114 9.06 3.62 -21.80
N HIS A 115 9.94 2.67 -22.10
CA HIS A 115 10.33 2.34 -23.47
C HIS A 115 9.39 1.32 -24.13
N VAL A 116 8.58 0.60 -23.35
CA VAL A 116 7.63 -0.38 -23.86
C VAL A 116 6.40 0.35 -24.37
N GLN A 117 5.98 0.07 -25.61
CA GLN A 117 4.78 0.65 -26.21
C GLN A 117 3.60 -0.31 -26.13
N GLY A 118 2.38 0.23 -26.04
CA GLY A 118 1.15 -0.55 -25.96
C GLY A 118 0.82 -1.01 -24.54
N ASP A 119 0.11 -2.13 -24.43
CA ASP A 119 -0.47 -2.59 -23.16
C ASP A 119 0.43 -3.57 -22.38
N LYS A 120 1.68 -3.77 -22.82
CA LYS A 120 2.64 -4.64 -22.14
C LYS A 120 3.19 -3.95 -20.89
N LEU A 121 2.93 -4.58 -19.75
CA LEU A 121 3.40 -4.17 -18.43
C LEU A 121 3.78 -5.42 -17.61
N ILE A 122 4.52 -5.22 -16.52
CA ILE A 122 4.69 -6.27 -15.52
C ILE A 122 3.56 -6.12 -14.51
N GLU A 123 2.76 -7.16 -14.32
CA GLU A 123 1.73 -7.20 -13.30
C GLU A 123 2.19 -8.09 -12.15
N VAL A 124 2.16 -7.57 -10.94
CA VAL A 124 2.34 -8.37 -9.72
C VAL A 124 1.02 -8.36 -8.95
N SER A 125 0.43 -9.52 -8.70
CA SER A 125 -0.90 -9.61 -8.06
C SER A 125 -0.91 -10.50 -6.83
N SER A 126 -1.71 -10.10 -5.84
CA SER A 126 -2.08 -10.89 -4.68
C SER A 126 -3.60 -10.76 -4.48
N PRO A 127 -4.34 -11.88 -4.33
CA PRO A 127 -3.80 -13.22 -4.26
C PRO A 127 -3.42 -13.74 -5.65
N SER A 128 -2.49 -14.71 -5.74
CA SER A 128 -2.16 -15.37 -7.01
C SER A 128 -3.44 -15.91 -7.66
N PRO A 129 -3.76 -15.58 -8.92
CA PRO A 129 -4.94 -16.10 -9.61
C PRO A 129 -4.95 -17.63 -9.74
N LYS A 130 -3.77 -18.25 -9.80
CA LYS A 130 -3.60 -19.71 -9.93
C LYS A 130 -3.79 -20.43 -8.59
N ALA A 131 -3.24 -19.88 -7.51
CA ALA A 131 -3.23 -20.53 -6.19
C ALA A 131 -4.34 -20.05 -5.24
N GLY A 132 -4.95 -18.89 -5.52
CA GLY A 132 -5.91 -18.22 -4.63
C GLY A 132 -5.30 -17.61 -3.36
N HIS A 133 -3.97 -17.69 -3.20
CA HIS A 133 -3.21 -17.13 -2.08
C HIS A 133 -1.79 -16.80 -2.54
N GLY A 134 -1.04 -16.03 -1.74
CA GLY A 134 0.31 -15.60 -2.10
C GLY A 134 0.34 -14.58 -3.24
N TRP A 135 1.53 -14.32 -3.76
CA TRP A 135 1.78 -13.37 -4.84
C TRP A 135 2.19 -14.12 -6.11
N THR A 136 1.92 -13.53 -7.27
CA THR A 136 2.43 -13.97 -8.58
C THR A 136 2.88 -12.74 -9.35
N ALA A 137 3.75 -12.91 -10.35
CA ALA A 137 4.05 -11.84 -11.30
C ALA A 137 4.09 -12.36 -12.73
N ASP A 138 3.41 -11.67 -13.65
CA ASP A 138 3.33 -12.06 -15.06
C ASP A 138 3.55 -10.82 -15.96
N ILE A 139 3.80 -11.05 -17.25
CA ILE A 139 3.88 -9.98 -18.26
C ILE A 139 2.55 -9.91 -19.00
N SER A 140 1.96 -8.71 -19.06
CA SER A 140 0.64 -8.45 -19.67
C SER A 140 -0.51 -9.17 -18.96
N MET A 141 -1.59 -8.44 -18.72
CA MET A 141 -2.85 -9.06 -18.29
C MET A 141 -3.29 -10.11 -19.34
N PHE A 142 -3.72 -11.29 -18.89
CA PHE A 142 -4.41 -12.32 -19.67
C PHE A 142 -3.59 -13.20 -20.64
N ASP A 143 -2.25 -13.21 -20.55
CA ASP A 143 -1.45 -14.21 -21.26
C ASP A 143 -0.98 -15.34 -20.34
N GLU A 144 -1.81 -16.37 -20.20
CA GLU A 144 -1.50 -17.56 -19.38
C GLU A 144 -0.26 -18.34 -19.88
N SER A 145 0.27 -18.02 -21.06
CA SER A 145 1.49 -18.63 -21.59
C SER A 145 2.77 -18.03 -21.01
N ASN A 146 2.68 -16.87 -20.34
CA ASN A 146 3.83 -16.25 -19.69
C ASN A 146 4.18 -16.98 -18.38
N PRO A 147 5.48 -17.28 -18.15
CA PRO A 147 5.92 -17.88 -16.90
C PRO A 147 5.81 -16.87 -15.77
N ASP A 148 5.51 -17.35 -14.56
CA ASP A 148 5.59 -16.55 -13.34
C ASP A 148 7.03 -16.06 -13.18
N ILE A 149 7.22 -14.74 -13.25
CA ILE A 149 8.51 -14.08 -13.16
C ILE A 149 8.85 -13.66 -11.73
N LEU A 150 8.03 -14.01 -10.74
CA LEU A 150 8.29 -13.69 -9.33
C LEU A 150 9.35 -14.62 -8.74
N ASP A 151 10.54 -14.08 -8.44
CA ASP A 151 11.66 -14.81 -7.83
C ASP A 151 11.50 -14.91 -6.31
N SER A 152 11.12 -13.80 -5.64
CA SER A 152 10.86 -13.83 -4.20
C SER A 152 9.96 -12.70 -3.70
N VAL A 153 9.31 -12.97 -2.56
CA VAL A 153 8.51 -12.00 -1.80
C VAL A 153 8.95 -11.99 -0.34
N SER A 154 9.08 -10.80 0.24
CA SER A 154 9.26 -10.67 1.69
C SER A 154 8.56 -9.43 2.24
N VAL A 155 8.05 -9.54 3.46
CA VAL A 155 7.43 -8.42 4.18
C VAL A 155 8.23 -8.12 5.43
N ARG A 156 8.61 -6.85 5.60
CA ARG A 156 9.27 -6.37 6.81
C ARG A 156 8.63 -5.06 7.28
N GLY A 157 7.91 -5.14 8.39
CA GLY A 157 7.19 -3.99 8.94
C GLY A 157 6.13 -3.49 7.95
N ARG A 158 6.39 -2.34 7.33
CA ARG A 158 5.49 -1.72 6.34
C ARG A 158 5.97 -1.84 4.90
N THR A 159 7.08 -2.55 4.67
CA THR A 159 7.68 -2.68 3.34
C THR A 159 7.42 -4.07 2.79
N LEU A 160 6.85 -4.12 1.60
CA LEU A 160 6.79 -5.30 0.75
C LEU A 160 7.95 -5.26 -0.23
N THR A 161 8.80 -6.28 -0.24
CA THR A 161 9.89 -6.44 -1.19
C THR A 161 9.56 -7.58 -2.13
N LEU A 162 9.59 -7.28 -3.43
CA LEU A 162 9.37 -8.20 -4.53
C LEU A 162 10.64 -8.24 -5.38
N VAL A 163 11.08 -9.43 -5.79
CA VAL A 163 12.16 -9.60 -6.76
C VAL A 163 11.62 -10.34 -7.97
N LEU A 164 11.83 -9.77 -9.15
CA LEU A 164 11.30 -10.24 -10.43
C LEU A 164 12.47 -10.70 -11.31
N ASP A 165 12.40 -11.91 -11.84
CA ASP A 165 13.37 -12.44 -12.81
C ASP A 165 12.92 -12.14 -14.24
N LEU A 166 13.61 -11.20 -14.89
CA LEU A 166 13.30 -10.74 -16.24
C LEU A 166 14.22 -11.37 -17.30
N ASN A 167 14.95 -12.45 -17.00
CA ASN A 167 15.93 -13.05 -17.94
C ASN A 167 15.32 -13.43 -19.29
N ALA A 168 14.07 -13.88 -19.32
CA ALA A 168 13.36 -14.24 -20.55
C ALA A 168 12.54 -13.08 -21.15
N GLN A 169 12.66 -11.88 -20.60
CA GLN A 169 11.80 -10.73 -20.89
C GLN A 169 12.60 -9.59 -21.55
N GLU A 170 13.29 -9.88 -22.66
CA GLU A 170 14.15 -8.92 -23.37
C GLU A 170 13.42 -7.64 -23.79
N GLU A 171 12.15 -7.75 -24.20
CA GLU A 171 11.33 -6.61 -24.59
C GLU A 171 11.02 -5.68 -23.40
N ILE A 172 10.70 -6.26 -22.24
CA ILE A 172 10.47 -5.53 -20.99
C ILE A 172 11.75 -4.87 -20.51
N LEU A 173 12.89 -5.55 -20.61
CA LEU A 173 14.19 -5.00 -20.23
C LEU A 173 14.66 -3.88 -21.16
N GLY A 174 14.36 -3.97 -22.45
CA GLY A 174 14.82 -3.01 -23.45
C GLY A 174 16.35 -2.97 -23.59
N THR A 175 16.83 -2.03 -24.39
CA THR A 175 18.28 -1.84 -24.66
C THR A 175 18.86 -0.58 -24.01
N GLY A 176 18.01 0.30 -23.47
CA GLY A 176 18.40 1.54 -22.81
C GLY A 176 18.27 1.46 -21.29
N GLU A 177 18.39 2.63 -20.66
CA GLU A 177 18.17 2.80 -19.22
C GLU A 177 16.73 2.39 -18.85
N PHE A 178 16.60 1.56 -17.80
CA PHE A 178 15.32 1.08 -17.33
C PHE A 178 14.66 2.12 -16.43
N GLN A 179 13.57 2.70 -16.93
CA GLN A 179 12.72 3.63 -16.20
C GLN A 179 11.28 3.12 -16.27
N ALA A 180 10.54 3.18 -15.17
CA ALA A 180 9.16 2.70 -15.14
C ALA A 180 8.29 3.52 -14.18
N ASP A 181 7.05 3.77 -14.58
CA ASP A 181 6.02 4.18 -13.61
C ASP A 181 5.46 2.94 -12.90
N VAL A 182 4.95 3.13 -11.69
CA VAL A 182 4.29 2.07 -10.93
C VAL A 182 2.90 2.51 -10.50
N ASP A 183 1.88 1.77 -10.93
CA ASP A 183 0.50 1.94 -10.49
C ASP A 183 0.16 0.87 -9.46
N ILE A 184 -0.53 1.26 -8.38
CA ILE A 184 -1.00 0.32 -7.37
C ILE A 184 -2.52 0.33 -7.43
N VAL A 185 -3.10 -0.80 -7.82
CA VAL A 185 -4.54 -0.99 -7.88
C VAL A 185 -4.94 -1.89 -6.73
N GLN A 186 -5.89 -1.45 -5.92
CA GLN A 186 -6.44 -2.27 -4.85
C GLN A 186 -7.94 -2.42 -5.02
N MET A 187 -8.42 -3.61 -4.66
CA MET A 187 -9.85 -3.90 -4.61
C MET A 187 -10.17 -4.55 -3.28
N VAL A 188 -11.33 -4.23 -2.72
CA VAL A 188 -11.81 -4.86 -1.50
C VAL A 188 -12.98 -5.78 -1.82
N ALA A 189 -12.86 -7.03 -1.41
CA ALA A 189 -13.93 -8.00 -1.51
C ALA A 189 -15.10 -7.59 -0.59
N GLY A 190 -16.29 -7.50 -1.16
CA GLY A 190 -17.55 -7.29 -0.49
C GLY A 190 -18.29 -8.60 -0.19
N GLN A 191 -19.45 -8.49 0.46
CA GLN A 191 -20.38 -9.62 0.55
C GLN A 191 -20.85 -10.01 -0.86
N PRO A 192 -20.85 -11.31 -1.22
CA PRO A 192 -21.43 -11.75 -2.49
C PRO A 192 -22.90 -11.33 -2.60
N ASP A 193 -23.34 -10.97 -3.81
CA ASP A 193 -24.74 -10.60 -4.03
C ASP A 193 -25.69 -11.83 -4.02
N SER A 194 -26.99 -11.62 -4.24
CA SER A 194 -27.97 -12.72 -4.30
C SER A 194 -27.71 -13.73 -5.41
N THR A 195 -26.89 -13.38 -6.40
CA THR A 195 -26.48 -14.28 -7.49
C THR A 195 -25.24 -15.10 -7.12
N GLY A 196 -24.55 -14.74 -6.03
CA GLY A 196 -23.33 -15.39 -5.54
C GLY A 196 -22.06 -14.94 -6.27
N LEU A 197 -22.16 -13.85 -7.04
CA LEU A 197 -21.00 -13.20 -7.66
C LEU A 197 -20.25 -12.35 -6.61
N PRO A 198 -18.91 -12.27 -6.70
CA PRO A 198 -18.13 -11.46 -5.79
C PRO A 198 -18.42 -9.98 -6.05
N ASN A 199 -18.83 -9.25 -5.00
CA ASN A 199 -18.79 -7.80 -5.04
C ASN A 199 -17.34 -7.37 -4.80
N VAL A 200 -16.78 -6.55 -5.68
CA VAL A 200 -15.45 -5.97 -5.50
C VAL A 200 -15.58 -4.45 -5.56
N PHE A 201 -14.94 -3.77 -4.62
CA PHE A 201 -14.97 -2.32 -4.54
C PHE A 201 -13.59 -1.78 -4.86
N PRO A 202 -13.43 -0.98 -5.92
CA PRO A 202 -12.14 -0.38 -6.24
C PRO A 202 -11.78 0.65 -5.17
N VAL A 203 -10.52 0.60 -4.75
CA VAL A 203 -9.88 1.58 -3.87
C VAL A 203 -9.24 2.65 -4.75
N ARG A 204 -9.00 3.86 -4.21
CA ARG A 204 -8.18 4.83 -4.94
C ARG A 204 -6.84 4.22 -5.27
N SER A 205 -6.41 4.41 -6.51
CA SER A 205 -5.18 3.80 -7.02
C SER A 205 -4.07 4.84 -7.00
N PRO A 206 -3.08 4.75 -6.09
CA PRO A 206 -1.97 5.69 -6.11
C PRO A 206 -1.05 5.37 -7.28
N GLN A 207 -0.57 6.44 -7.93
CA GLN A 207 0.41 6.38 -9.00
C GLN A 207 1.77 6.88 -8.51
N CYS A 208 2.80 6.08 -8.70
CA CYS A 208 4.18 6.39 -8.40
C CYS A 208 4.89 6.63 -9.72
N LEU A 209 4.76 7.85 -10.24
CA LEU A 209 5.37 8.23 -11.51
C LEU A 209 6.87 8.42 -11.32
N TRP A 210 7.66 8.08 -12.35
CA TRP A 210 9.12 8.20 -12.33
C TRP A 210 9.62 9.59 -11.90
N SER A 211 8.91 10.64 -12.32
CA SER A 211 9.25 12.02 -11.99
C SER A 211 8.79 12.49 -10.61
N THR A 212 7.98 11.71 -9.89
CA THR A 212 7.43 12.13 -8.60
C THR A 212 8.50 12.01 -7.51
N PRO A 213 8.87 13.10 -6.84
CA PRO A 213 9.95 13.07 -5.85
C PRO A 213 9.60 12.15 -4.67
N PRO A 214 10.59 11.50 -4.05
CA PRO A 214 10.39 10.71 -2.84
C PRO A 214 9.73 11.54 -1.73
N ILE A 215 8.91 10.89 -0.90
CA ILE A 215 8.40 11.53 0.32
C ILE A 215 9.50 11.40 1.37
N GLU A 216 10.26 12.48 1.56
CA GLU A 216 11.34 12.52 2.55
C GLU A 216 10.84 12.06 3.92
N LYS A 217 11.61 11.17 4.55
CA LYS A 217 11.44 10.87 5.97
C LYS A 217 11.87 12.14 6.72
N PRO A 218 11.09 12.68 7.68
CA PRO A 218 11.57 13.78 8.51
C PRO A 218 12.93 13.41 9.07
N ALA A 219 13.95 14.21 8.75
CA ALA A 219 15.28 14.01 9.29
C ALA A 219 15.16 13.99 10.82
N SER A 220 15.71 12.97 11.47
CA SER A 220 15.90 13.03 12.92
C SER A 220 16.63 14.32 13.23
N PRO A 221 16.14 15.19 14.12
CA PRO A 221 16.85 16.41 14.46
C PRO A 221 18.22 16.01 14.99
N SER A 222 19.26 16.40 14.27
CA SER A 222 20.65 16.30 14.70
C SER A 222 20.74 17.06 16.02
N THR A 223 21.13 16.35 17.08
CA THR A 223 21.33 16.90 18.42
C THR A 223 22.15 18.19 18.35
N PRO A 224 21.60 19.37 18.70
CA PRO A 224 22.41 20.56 18.87
C PRO A 224 23.27 20.40 20.12
N ALA A 225 24.56 20.68 19.98
CA ALA A 225 25.50 20.76 21.09
C ALA A 225 24.97 21.73 22.16
N ALA A 226 25.05 21.30 23.42
CA ALA A 226 24.54 22.03 24.58
C ALA A 226 25.18 23.42 24.73
N PRO A 227 24.36 24.44 25.07
CA PRO A 227 24.78 25.51 25.94
C PRO A 227 24.06 25.41 27.28
N SER A 228 24.86 25.42 28.33
CA SER A 228 24.47 25.47 29.73
C SER A 228 23.81 26.80 30.08
N ALA A 229 22.53 26.79 30.49
CA ALA A 229 21.96 27.71 31.47
C ALA A 229 20.56 27.23 31.91
N ASN A 230 20.35 27.17 33.22
CA ASN A 230 19.13 26.81 33.95
C ASN A 230 17.82 27.33 33.31
N PRO A 231 16.75 26.52 33.22
CA PRO A 231 15.39 27.05 33.16
C PRO A 231 14.75 27.06 34.55
N SER A 232 14.27 28.23 34.96
CA SER A 232 13.15 28.34 35.90
C SER A 232 11.90 27.68 35.28
N PRO A 233 10.95 27.17 36.09
CA PRO A 233 9.79 26.43 35.59
C PRO A 233 8.89 27.33 34.73
N PRO A 234 8.49 26.91 33.52
CA PRO A 234 7.49 27.64 32.74
C PRO A 234 6.08 27.37 33.29
N ASP A 235 5.34 28.48 33.40
CA ASP A 235 3.95 28.61 33.79
C ASP A 235 3.01 27.75 32.93
N LEU A 236 2.07 27.07 33.59
CA LEU A 236 1.02 26.26 32.97
C LEU A 236 -0.14 27.15 32.51
N THR A 237 -0.05 27.74 31.33
CA THR A 237 -1.22 28.26 30.59
C THR A 237 -0.99 28.15 29.09
N GLY A 238 -1.33 27.00 28.51
CA GLY A 238 -1.50 26.88 27.06
C GLY A 238 -2.75 27.67 26.64
N ALA A 239 -2.54 28.74 25.87
CA ALA A 239 -3.62 29.49 25.24
C ALA A 239 -4.39 28.59 24.25
N PRO A 240 -5.72 28.76 24.11
CA PRO A 240 -6.51 27.95 23.20
C PRO A 240 -6.11 28.27 21.75
N ALA A 241 -5.88 27.22 20.96
CA ALA A 241 -5.80 27.35 19.51
C ALA A 241 -7.16 27.88 19.02
N ALA A 242 -7.15 29.01 18.32
CA ALA A 242 -8.35 29.65 17.80
C ALA A 242 -9.14 28.67 16.89
N ALA A 243 -10.47 28.66 17.03
CA ALA A 243 -11.38 28.00 16.10
C ALA A 243 -11.32 28.73 14.75
N ASP A 244 -10.66 28.12 13.77
CA ASP A 244 -10.60 28.63 12.39
C ASP A 244 -11.89 28.31 11.60
N GLY A 245 -12.86 27.61 12.21
CA GLY A 245 -14.12 27.24 11.59
C GLY A 245 -14.00 26.12 10.55
N SER A 246 -12.79 25.56 10.36
CA SER A 246 -12.52 24.42 9.49
C SER A 246 -12.41 23.12 10.28
N ALA A 247 -12.79 22.01 9.66
CA ALA A 247 -12.72 20.68 10.25
C ALA A 247 -11.30 20.34 10.71
N ARG A 248 -11.13 19.93 11.97
CA ARG A 248 -9.82 19.57 12.52
C ARG A 248 -9.72 18.08 12.80
N TYR A 249 -8.70 17.44 12.23
CA TYR A 249 -8.43 16.03 12.47
C TYR A 249 -7.56 15.87 13.73
N VAL A 250 -7.98 14.95 14.59
CA VAL A 250 -7.28 14.57 15.81
C VAL A 250 -7.12 13.06 15.87
N ARG A 251 -6.04 12.58 16.47
CA ARG A 251 -5.81 11.14 16.63
C ARG A 251 -5.29 10.82 18.02
N THR A 252 -5.81 9.73 18.58
CA THR A 252 -5.29 9.19 19.84
C THR A 252 -3.81 8.81 19.69
N LYS A 253 -3.02 8.97 20.75
CA LYS A 253 -1.60 8.57 20.75
C LYS A 253 -1.37 7.11 20.35
N SER A 254 -2.32 6.22 20.68
CA SER A 254 -2.30 4.81 20.28
C SER A 254 -2.61 4.56 18.80
N GLY A 255 -3.14 5.55 18.09
CA GLY A 255 -3.58 5.44 16.69
C GLY A 255 -4.83 4.58 16.48
N LYS A 256 -5.50 4.14 17.55
CA LYS A 256 -6.66 3.24 17.45
C LYS A 256 -7.97 3.95 17.14
N VAL A 257 -8.05 5.24 17.46
CA VAL A 257 -9.18 6.12 17.15
C VAL A 257 -8.66 7.42 16.56
N ARG A 258 -9.27 7.85 15.46
CA ARG A 258 -9.06 9.13 14.78
C ARG A 258 -10.40 9.85 14.71
N CYS A 259 -10.46 11.16 14.91
CA CYS A 259 -11.70 11.91 14.83
C CYS A 259 -11.53 13.18 14.00
N VAL A 260 -12.61 13.62 13.37
CA VAL A 260 -12.75 14.97 12.84
C VAL A 260 -13.65 15.77 13.77
N VAL A 261 -13.20 16.97 14.11
CA VAL A 261 -13.86 17.89 15.04
C VAL A 261 -14.30 19.11 14.26
N ASP A 262 -15.60 19.20 14.02
CA ASP A 262 -16.26 20.33 13.39
C ASP A 262 -17.03 21.15 14.44
N PRO A 263 -17.36 22.43 14.16
CA PRO A 263 -18.18 23.22 15.07
C PRO A 263 -19.55 22.60 15.39
N GLY A 264 -20.11 21.82 14.46
CA GLY A 264 -21.43 21.21 14.58
C GLY A 264 -21.45 19.74 15.01
N GLU A 265 -20.37 19.01 14.80
CA GLU A 265 -20.31 17.57 15.11
C GLU A 265 -18.88 17.09 15.37
N VAL A 266 -18.75 15.99 16.10
CA VAL A 266 -17.53 15.19 16.18
C VAL A 266 -17.80 13.84 15.57
N VAL A 267 -16.95 13.41 14.65
CA VAL A 267 -17.02 12.08 14.04
C VAL A 267 -15.74 11.32 14.34
N CYS A 268 -15.85 10.23 15.09
CA CYS A 268 -14.72 9.38 15.45
C CYS A 268 -14.77 8.05 14.69
N GLU A 269 -13.65 7.69 14.08
CA GLU A 269 -13.40 6.44 13.38
C GLU A 269 -12.51 5.51 14.24
N ARG A 270 -12.96 4.27 14.43
CA ARG A 270 -12.10 3.20 14.95
C ARG A 270 -11.30 2.59 13.79
N THR A 271 -9.98 2.53 13.93
CA THR A 271 -9.07 2.13 12.84
C THR A 271 -8.98 0.60 12.61
N SER A 272 -9.68 -0.20 13.40
CA SER A 272 -9.73 -1.66 13.28
C SER A 272 -10.98 -2.14 12.57
N VAL A 273 -10.87 -3.27 11.86
CA VAL A 273 -11.97 -3.95 11.15
C VAL A 273 -13.14 -4.39 12.03
N GLU A 274 -12.97 -4.43 13.35
CA GLU A 274 -14.03 -4.82 14.29
C GLU A 274 -15.14 -3.77 14.44
N GLY A 275 -14.86 -2.49 14.14
CA GLY A 275 -15.78 -1.38 14.43
C GLY A 275 -16.05 -1.16 15.92
N PHE A 276 -16.97 -0.27 16.29
CA PHE A 276 -17.27 -0.04 17.71
C PHE A 276 -18.21 -1.12 18.27
N PRO A 277 -17.96 -1.67 19.48
CA PRO A 277 -18.74 -2.78 20.03
C PRO A 277 -20.24 -2.51 20.18
N GLN A 278 -20.61 -1.25 20.46
CA GLN A 278 -21.99 -0.79 20.65
C GLN A 278 -22.69 -0.47 19.32
N ALA A 279 -21.94 -0.34 18.23
CA ALA A 279 -22.50 0.06 16.95
C ALA A 279 -23.29 -1.11 16.31
N PRO A 280 -24.22 -0.82 15.39
CA PRO A 280 -24.87 -1.84 14.58
C PRO A 280 -23.88 -2.77 13.90
N ALA A 281 -24.34 -3.97 13.56
CA ALA A 281 -23.57 -4.86 12.71
C ALA A 281 -23.26 -4.14 11.39
N SER A 282 -22.04 -4.34 10.91
CA SER A 282 -21.60 -3.78 9.65
C SER A 282 -22.49 -4.26 8.50
N THR A 283 -22.83 -3.33 7.61
CA THR A 283 -23.57 -3.63 6.38
C THR A 283 -22.62 -3.91 5.21
N THR A 284 -21.33 -3.59 5.36
CA THR A 284 -20.30 -3.71 4.31
C THR A 284 -19.12 -4.61 4.68
N GLY A 285 -19.07 -5.17 5.90
CA GLY A 285 -17.95 -5.96 6.44
C GLY A 285 -18.34 -6.90 7.60
N ALA A 286 -17.35 -7.59 8.18
CA ALA A 286 -17.57 -8.62 9.21
C ALA A 286 -17.63 -8.10 10.66
N GLY A 287 -17.37 -6.80 10.85
CA GLY A 287 -17.36 -6.14 12.15
C GLY A 287 -18.67 -5.41 12.46
N ARG A 288 -18.53 -4.28 13.12
CA ARG A 288 -19.59 -3.31 13.39
C ARG A 288 -19.30 -2.01 12.66
N TRP A 289 -20.28 -1.12 12.62
CA TRP A 289 -20.07 0.24 12.13
C TRP A 289 -18.90 0.92 12.87
N ASN A 290 -18.02 1.56 12.10
CA ASN A 290 -16.74 2.04 12.56
C ASN A 290 -16.73 3.55 12.86
N LEU A 291 -17.81 4.27 12.57
CA LEU A 291 -17.95 5.70 12.86
C LEU A 291 -18.98 5.96 13.97
N ALA A 292 -18.56 6.71 14.98
CA ALA A 292 -19.41 7.32 15.99
C ALA A 292 -19.52 8.82 15.69
N LYS A 293 -20.73 9.29 15.37
CA LYS A 293 -21.03 10.70 15.11
C LYS A 293 -21.81 11.27 16.29
N VAL A 294 -21.39 12.40 16.83
CA VAL A 294 -22.14 13.15 17.84
C VAL A 294 -22.35 14.59 17.40
N ASP A 295 -23.58 15.08 17.48
CA ASP A 295 -23.89 16.49 17.25
C ASP A 295 -23.71 17.32 18.53
N THR A 296 -23.86 18.64 18.42
CA THR A 296 -23.75 19.56 19.58
C THR A 296 -24.78 19.30 20.69
N ASN A 297 -25.84 18.54 20.44
CA ASN A 297 -26.85 18.18 21.44
C ASN A 297 -26.56 16.83 22.13
N GLY A 298 -25.47 16.15 21.79
CA GLY A 298 -25.16 14.83 22.31
C GLY A 298 -25.92 13.69 21.63
N THR A 299 -26.51 13.93 20.46
CA THR A 299 -27.19 12.87 19.69
C THR A 299 -26.16 11.97 19.04
N LEU A 300 -26.01 10.75 19.54
CA LEU A 300 -25.15 9.74 18.94
C LEU A 300 -25.85 9.09 17.74
N THR A 301 -25.20 9.17 16.58
CA THR A 301 -25.54 8.35 15.41
C THR A 301 -24.35 7.50 15.03
N TRP A 302 -24.63 6.28 14.61
CA TRP A 302 -23.61 5.39 14.08
C TRP A 302 -23.57 5.54 12.56
N ALA A 303 -22.40 5.38 11.98
CA ALA A 303 -22.24 5.29 10.54
C ALA A 303 -21.10 4.33 10.16
N GLU A 304 -21.08 3.97 8.90
CA GLU A 304 -20.04 3.13 8.31
C GLU A 304 -19.35 3.93 7.21
N GLY A 305 -18.02 3.99 7.24
CA GLY A 305 -17.26 4.77 6.27
C GLY A 305 -15.89 5.21 6.77
N ASN A 306 -15.33 6.25 6.17
CA ASN A 306 -14.05 6.85 6.56
C ASN A 306 -14.23 8.37 6.70
N ILE A 307 -13.58 8.98 7.71
CA ILE A 307 -13.72 10.42 7.97
C ILE A 307 -12.90 11.32 7.01
N GLY A 308 -12.15 10.73 6.08
CA GLY A 308 -11.33 11.43 5.09
C GLY A 308 -10.15 12.19 5.71
N GLY A 309 -9.69 13.25 5.05
CA GLY A 309 -8.65 14.15 5.54
C GLY A 309 -7.32 14.04 4.81
N ALA A 310 -6.45 15.02 5.06
CA ALA A 310 -5.07 15.03 4.60
C ALA A 310 -4.23 13.93 5.28
N ASP A 311 -2.92 13.95 5.07
CA ASP A 311 -2.02 12.92 5.60
C ASP A 311 -2.15 12.80 7.13
N LEU A 312 -2.01 11.58 7.66
CA LEU A 312 -2.08 11.32 9.12
C LEU A 312 -0.99 12.05 9.93
N ASP A 313 0.03 12.54 9.24
CA ASP A 313 1.10 13.37 9.80
C ASP A 313 0.60 14.81 10.09
N ASP A 314 -0.51 15.23 9.47
CA ASP A 314 -1.19 16.51 9.73
C ASP A 314 -2.23 16.42 10.85
N ASP A 315 -2.55 15.21 11.33
CA ASP A 315 -3.47 15.02 12.46
C ASP A 315 -2.85 15.58 13.75
N LEU A 316 -3.65 16.30 14.54
CA LEU A 316 -3.25 16.63 15.90
C LEU A 316 -3.24 15.36 16.76
N VAL A 317 -2.06 14.94 17.20
CA VAL A 317 -1.93 13.84 18.16
C VAL A 317 -2.37 14.30 19.55
N LEU A 318 -3.37 13.63 20.10
CA LEU A 318 -3.90 13.89 21.44
C LEU A 318 -2.97 13.29 22.50
N GLU A 319 -2.23 14.15 23.19
CA GLU A 319 -1.44 13.78 24.36
C GLU A 319 -2.36 13.52 25.56
N TYR A 320 -2.16 12.38 26.23
CA TYR A 320 -3.01 11.99 27.35
C TYR A 320 -2.92 12.98 28.51
N ASP A 321 -4.06 13.19 29.16
CA ASP A 321 -4.25 14.12 30.29
C ASP A 321 -4.00 15.60 29.95
N GLN A 322 -3.90 15.94 28.65
CA GLN A 322 -3.87 17.32 28.17
C GLN A 322 -5.18 17.69 27.49
N VAL A 323 -5.93 18.58 28.14
CA VAL A 323 -7.18 19.10 27.58
C VAL A 323 -6.90 20.00 26.37
N GLN A 324 -7.57 19.72 25.26
CA GLN A 324 -7.51 20.53 24.04
C GLN A 324 -8.86 21.22 23.81
N GLN A 325 -8.84 22.43 23.25
CA GLN A 325 -10.04 23.12 22.82
C GLN A 325 -9.99 23.33 21.31
N LEU A 326 -10.94 22.74 20.59
CA LEU A 326 -11.04 22.83 19.13
C LEU A 326 -12.49 23.03 18.72
N ASN A 327 -12.75 24.03 17.89
CA ASN A 327 -14.07 24.26 17.26
C ASN A 327 -15.26 24.22 18.23
N GLY A 328 -15.11 24.74 19.45
CA GLY A 328 -16.18 24.75 20.45
C GLY A 328 -16.35 23.44 21.22
N TRP A 329 -15.40 22.52 21.12
CA TRP A 329 -15.34 21.28 21.89
C TRP A 329 -14.14 21.26 22.84
N ASN A 330 -14.37 20.88 24.09
CA ASN A 330 -13.32 20.43 25.01
C ASN A 330 -13.02 18.95 24.73
N ILE A 331 -11.73 18.62 24.57
CA ILE A 331 -11.26 17.27 24.26
C ILE A 331 -10.35 16.81 25.39
N GLU A 332 -10.75 15.76 26.10
CA GLU A 332 -10.03 15.21 27.25
C GLU A 332 -9.59 13.78 26.94
N PRO A 333 -8.41 13.59 26.34
CA PRO A 333 -7.87 12.28 26.02
C PRO A 333 -7.26 11.62 27.25
N THR A 334 -7.56 10.34 27.45
CA THR A 334 -6.92 9.48 28.45
C THR A 334 -6.45 8.19 27.79
N SER A 335 -5.65 7.39 28.48
CA SER A 335 -5.28 6.06 27.99
C SER A 335 -6.48 5.12 27.80
N GLY A 336 -7.58 5.38 28.51
CA GLY A 336 -8.82 4.58 28.43
C GLY A 336 -9.82 5.04 27.36
N GLY A 337 -9.63 6.24 26.79
CA GLY A 337 -10.55 6.83 25.84
C GLY A 337 -10.56 8.35 25.91
N THR A 338 -11.30 8.99 25.01
CA THR A 338 -11.33 10.45 24.87
C THR A 338 -12.74 10.95 25.11
N ARG A 339 -12.90 12.00 25.93
CA ARG A 339 -14.15 12.76 26.03
C ARG A 339 -14.11 13.95 25.08
N PHE A 340 -15.21 14.16 24.39
CA PHE A 340 -15.49 15.38 23.64
C PHE A 340 -16.73 16.02 24.26
N THR A 341 -16.62 17.26 24.72
CA THR A 341 -17.72 18.02 25.33
C THR A 341 -17.95 19.28 24.53
N ASN A 342 -19.16 19.47 24.00
CA ASN A 342 -19.53 20.72 23.35
C ASN A 342 -19.62 21.81 24.43
N THR A 343 -18.79 22.85 24.31
CA THR A 343 -18.68 23.89 25.34
C THR A 343 -19.99 24.68 25.52
N PRO A 344 -20.73 25.04 24.45
CA PRO A 344 -22.03 25.70 24.61
C PRO A 344 -23.12 24.88 25.31
N SER A 345 -23.27 23.60 24.96
CA SER A 345 -24.40 22.78 25.46
C SER A 345 -24.06 21.96 26.70
N GLY A 346 -22.77 21.67 26.93
CA GLY A 346 -22.30 20.75 27.95
C GLY A 346 -22.50 19.27 27.60
N HIS A 347 -23.14 18.97 26.47
CA HIS A 347 -23.35 17.60 25.98
C HIS A 347 -22.11 17.07 25.30
N GLY A 348 -21.95 15.75 25.28
CA GLY A 348 -20.76 15.18 24.70
C GLY A 348 -20.80 13.69 24.44
N VAL A 349 -19.66 13.17 24.01
CA VAL A 349 -19.41 11.74 23.81
C VAL A 349 -18.11 11.33 24.48
N PHE A 350 -18.11 10.15 25.07
CA PHE A 350 -16.89 9.42 25.38
C PHE A 350 -16.66 8.37 24.29
N VAL A 351 -15.44 8.29 23.75
CA VAL A 351 -15.06 7.34 22.69
C VAL A 351 -13.81 6.58 23.08
N SER A 352 -13.89 5.25 22.99
CA SER A 352 -12.77 4.32 23.13
C SER A 352 -12.99 3.10 22.22
N ILE A 353 -11.99 2.25 22.08
CA ILE A 353 -12.15 0.99 21.33
C ILE A 353 -13.14 0.03 21.99
N ASP A 354 -13.34 0.13 23.31
CA ASP A 354 -14.18 -0.79 24.07
C ASP A 354 -15.59 -0.23 24.31
N ASN A 355 -15.72 1.10 24.34
CA ASN A 355 -16.95 1.76 24.72
C ASN A 355 -17.14 3.14 24.11
N VAL A 356 -18.40 3.43 23.73
CA VAL A 356 -18.87 4.74 23.27
C VAL A 356 -20.20 5.04 23.94
N TYR A 357 -20.33 6.23 24.54
CA TYR A 357 -21.58 6.68 25.13
C TYR A 357 -21.64 8.21 25.19
N THR A 358 -22.84 8.77 25.20
CA THR A 358 -23.08 10.22 25.33
C THR A 358 -23.51 10.59 26.75
N TYR A 359 -23.38 11.87 27.10
CA TYR A 359 -23.73 12.42 28.41
C TYR A 359 -24.26 13.86 28.32
#